data_AF-A0A355GKQ7-F1
#
_entry.id   AF-A0A355GKQ7-F1
#
_cell.length_a   1.000
_cell.length_b   1.000
_cell.length_c   1.000
_cell.angle_alpha   90.00
_cell.angle_beta   90.00
_cell.angle_gamma   90.00
#
_symmetry.space_group_name_H-M   'P 1'
#
loop_
_entity.id
_entity.type
_entity.pdbx_description
1 polymer ?
#
loop_
_entity_poly.entity_id
_entity_poly.type
_entity_poly.pdbx_seq_one_letter_code
_entity_poly.pdbx_strand_id
1 'polypeptide(L)'
;QWRRMATALLPEFNLFRPIVGTVDDVFEKIQEMTDEQIELLAGLYDENERIYVTGVAGSGKTQIAFDRSVELAKSSQLTLFVCYNNHLAEHLQRCLREHPEHARLKKWLKITNFHGFARELIEDAGIGWDPPKSAELLAKFFIEEVPELMEQAVILAMEEDEQVEYDAIVIDEAQDFHSRWWEVLQCTLLKDAENGILYAFADPVQKLWDWAPSNPPVSFAARYTLHRNCRNSRWIARTSTALAKTEAKFFRRSPLGNKPKIDTVPSIVSMKGTVMKVVEQLLHQHGLRPSQIVLIGPKNFENGSLGDIQQIDDVPLTGDVRIWLHGNALLVTTARSFKGLEADAVLLYDLDRISIGFSTVDLYVACTRARSHIHFFATGKQMIAEIDNAIKAVQQEFGT
;
A
#
# COMPACT_ATOMS: atom_id res chain seq x y z
N GLN A 1 2.32 -23.70 -54.07
CA GLN A 1 1.39 -24.76 -53.64
C GLN A 1 1.48 -25.13 -52.16
N TRP A 2 2.49 -24.69 -51.39
CA TRP A 2 2.58 -24.96 -49.94
C TRP A 2 1.66 -24.11 -49.03
N ARG A 3 1.21 -22.93 -49.48
CA ARG A 3 0.36 -22.02 -48.68
C ARG A 3 -1.12 -22.44 -48.58
N ARG A 4 -1.59 -23.42 -49.36
CA ARG A 4 -2.98 -23.91 -49.32
C ARG A 4 -3.18 -25.17 -48.47
N MET A 5 -2.10 -25.85 -48.06
CA MET A 5 -2.19 -27.05 -47.19
C MET A 5 -2.14 -26.71 -45.70
N ALA A 6 -1.61 -25.55 -45.30
CA ALA A 6 -1.58 -25.13 -43.90
C ALA A 6 -2.99 -24.80 -43.34
N THR A 7 -3.96 -24.53 -44.22
CA THR A 7 -5.34 -24.19 -43.83
C THR A 7 -6.23 -25.42 -43.62
N ALA A 8 -5.77 -26.62 -43.99
CA ALA A 8 -6.59 -27.84 -43.97
C ALA A 8 -6.30 -28.79 -42.77
N LEU A 9 -5.31 -28.47 -41.94
CA LEU A 9 -4.87 -29.31 -40.81
C LEU A 9 -5.08 -28.66 -39.43
N LEU A 10 -5.73 -27.50 -39.36
CA LEU A 10 -6.22 -26.95 -38.10
C LEU A 10 -7.72 -27.25 -38.03
N PRO A 11 -8.17 -28.15 -37.14
CA PRO A 11 -9.59 -28.20 -36.79
C PRO A 11 -9.94 -26.81 -36.25
N GLU A 12 -11.01 -26.21 -36.76
CA GLU A 12 -11.65 -25.05 -36.15
C GLU A 12 -12.17 -25.46 -34.77
N PHE A 13 -11.27 -25.49 -33.78
CA PHE A 13 -11.64 -25.32 -32.41
C PHE A 13 -12.08 -23.86 -32.27
N ASN A 14 -13.38 -23.63 -32.45
CA ASN A 14 -14.07 -22.53 -31.79
C ASN A 14 -13.97 -22.76 -30.28
N LEU A 15 -12.78 -22.52 -29.73
CA LEU A 15 -12.60 -22.15 -28.35
C LEU A 15 -13.43 -20.88 -28.19
N PHE A 16 -14.61 -21.02 -27.59
CA PHE A 16 -15.18 -19.97 -26.77
C PHE A 16 -14.08 -19.55 -25.79
N ARG A 17 -13.25 -18.59 -26.18
CA ARG A 17 -12.39 -17.87 -25.26
C ARG A 17 -13.35 -17.05 -24.42
N PRO A 18 -13.47 -17.27 -23.11
CA PRO A 18 -14.03 -16.24 -22.26
C PRO A 18 -13.19 -14.99 -22.52
N ILE A 19 -13.84 -13.95 -23.01
CA ILE A 19 -13.23 -12.63 -23.13
C ILE A 19 -12.94 -12.20 -21.68
N VAL A 20 -11.72 -11.69 -21.44
CA VAL A 20 -11.18 -11.16 -20.17
C VAL A 20 -10.43 -12.21 -19.32
N GLY A 21 -9.12 -12.01 -19.17
CA GLY A 21 -8.28 -12.78 -18.25
C GLY A 21 -8.82 -12.64 -16.83
N THR A 22 -8.87 -13.76 -16.12
CA THR A 22 -9.35 -13.83 -14.74
C THR A 22 -8.45 -12.98 -13.83
N VAL A 23 -8.94 -12.63 -12.63
CA VAL A 23 -8.15 -11.89 -11.63
C VAL A 23 -6.83 -12.62 -11.33
N ASP A 24 -6.87 -13.94 -11.36
CA ASP A 24 -5.70 -14.81 -11.15
C ASP A 24 -4.65 -14.65 -12.26
N ASP A 25 -5.04 -14.57 -13.53
CA ASP A 25 -4.10 -14.34 -14.65
C ASP A 25 -3.38 -12.98 -14.56
N VAL A 26 -4.05 -11.97 -14.01
CA VAL A 26 -3.48 -10.64 -13.77
C VAL A 26 -2.50 -10.72 -12.59
N PHE A 27 -2.87 -11.44 -11.54
CA PHE A 27 -2.08 -11.62 -10.34
C PHE A 27 -0.76 -12.35 -10.60
N GLU A 28 -0.76 -13.47 -11.33
CA GLU A 28 0.46 -14.22 -11.65
C GLU A 28 1.49 -13.35 -12.38
N LYS A 29 1.06 -12.59 -13.39
CA LYS A 29 1.95 -11.67 -14.13
C LYS A 29 2.48 -10.54 -13.25
N ILE A 30 1.67 -10.04 -12.32
CA ILE A 30 2.08 -9.04 -11.34
C ILE A 30 3.20 -9.59 -10.44
N GLN A 31 3.08 -10.84 -9.99
CA GLN A 31 4.11 -11.50 -9.19
C GLN A 31 5.42 -11.68 -9.96
N GLU A 32 5.40 -12.22 -11.18
CA GLU A 32 6.61 -12.39 -12.00
C GLU A 32 7.40 -11.09 -12.23
N MET A 33 6.70 -9.95 -12.39
CA MET A 33 7.33 -8.64 -12.55
C MET A 33 7.88 -8.06 -11.25
N THR A 34 7.36 -8.51 -10.11
CA THR A 34 7.86 -8.14 -8.79
C THR A 34 9.15 -8.90 -8.50
N ASP A 35 9.20 -10.20 -8.82
CA ASP A 35 10.40 -11.03 -8.67
C ASP A 35 11.57 -10.51 -9.52
N GLU A 36 11.32 -10.10 -10.78
CA GLU A 36 12.35 -9.49 -11.64
C GLU A 36 12.93 -8.21 -11.02
N GLN A 37 12.13 -7.41 -10.31
CA GLN A 37 12.63 -6.21 -9.64
C GLN A 37 13.44 -6.53 -8.38
N ILE A 38 13.08 -7.59 -7.66
CA ILE A 38 13.85 -8.08 -6.51
C ILE A 38 15.23 -8.56 -6.97
N GLU A 39 15.29 -9.35 -8.06
CA GLU A 39 16.56 -9.81 -8.63
C GLU A 39 17.47 -8.65 -9.06
N LEU A 40 16.92 -7.59 -9.65
CA LEU A 40 17.69 -6.40 -10.03
C LEU A 40 18.27 -5.67 -8.83
N LEU A 41 17.60 -5.71 -7.69
CA LEU A 41 18.07 -5.07 -6.46
C LEU A 41 19.05 -5.93 -5.67
N ALA A 42 19.05 -7.26 -5.86
CA ALA A 42 19.97 -8.17 -5.18
C ALA A 42 21.43 -7.74 -5.32
N GLY A 43 21.88 -7.44 -6.54
CA GLY A 43 23.26 -6.97 -6.77
C GLY A 43 23.58 -5.61 -6.13
N LEU A 44 22.58 -4.76 -5.88
CA LEU A 44 22.77 -3.50 -5.17
C LEU A 44 22.99 -3.73 -3.67
N TYR A 45 22.31 -4.72 -3.11
CA TYR A 45 22.39 -5.10 -1.70
C TYR A 45 23.74 -5.70 -1.31
N ASP A 46 24.37 -6.44 -2.21
CA ASP A 46 25.68 -7.09 -1.95
C ASP A 46 26.81 -6.08 -1.73
N GLU A 47 26.71 -4.90 -2.34
CA GLU A 47 27.75 -3.87 -2.30
C GLU A 47 27.41 -2.70 -1.36
N ASN A 48 26.17 -2.63 -0.85
CA ASN A 48 25.70 -1.47 -0.11
C ASN A 48 24.81 -1.86 1.08
N GLU A 49 25.25 -1.46 2.27
CA GLU A 49 24.50 -1.62 3.53
C GLU A 49 23.48 -0.49 3.72
N ARG A 50 23.61 0.62 2.98
CA ARG A 50 22.72 1.79 3.10
C ARG A 50 22.16 2.21 1.75
N ILE A 51 20.88 1.89 1.51
CA ILE A 51 20.22 2.13 0.22
C ILE A 51 18.88 2.86 0.41
N TYR A 52 18.68 3.90 -0.39
CA TYR A 52 17.39 4.56 -0.51
C TYR A 52 16.74 4.25 -1.86
N VAL A 53 15.62 3.54 -1.83
CA VAL A 53 14.85 3.14 -3.00
C VAL A 53 13.61 4.02 -3.12
N THR A 54 13.52 4.79 -4.20
CA THR A 54 12.28 5.49 -4.55
C THR A 54 11.55 4.72 -5.64
N GLY A 55 10.25 4.94 -5.80
CA GLY A 55 9.51 4.28 -6.87
C GLY A 55 8.12 4.83 -7.06
N VAL A 56 7.59 4.65 -8.27
CA VAL A 56 6.20 4.99 -8.59
C VAL A 56 5.21 4.10 -7.84
N ALA A 57 3.94 4.49 -7.85
CA ALA A 57 2.88 3.69 -7.26
C ALA A 57 2.82 2.30 -7.92
N GLY A 58 2.61 1.25 -7.11
CA GLY A 58 2.52 -0.12 -7.60
C GLY A 58 3.84 -0.68 -8.15
N SER A 59 5.00 -0.14 -7.76
CA SER A 59 6.32 -0.59 -8.24
C SER A 59 6.94 -1.74 -7.43
N GLY A 60 6.27 -2.30 -6.43
CA GLY A 60 6.87 -3.41 -5.65
C GLY A 60 7.52 -3.02 -4.31
N LYS A 61 7.74 -1.74 -4.01
CA LYS A 61 8.45 -1.23 -2.81
C LYS A 61 8.22 -2.02 -1.50
N THR A 62 7.00 -2.04 -0.98
CA THR A 62 6.65 -2.74 0.26
C THR A 62 7.00 -4.23 0.26
N GLN A 63 6.81 -4.91 -0.88
CA GLN A 63 7.13 -6.33 -1.01
C GLN A 63 8.65 -6.53 -1.00
N ILE A 64 9.37 -5.72 -1.77
CA ILE A 64 10.84 -5.71 -1.80
C ILE A 64 11.41 -5.43 -0.40
N ALA A 65 10.85 -4.45 0.32
CA ALA A 65 11.25 -4.11 1.68
C ALA A 65 11.04 -5.29 2.64
N PHE A 66 9.87 -5.93 2.57
CA PHE A 66 9.55 -7.11 3.38
C PHE A 66 10.48 -8.29 3.07
N ASP A 67 10.68 -8.61 1.80
CA ASP A 67 11.54 -9.72 1.37
C ASP A 67 13.00 -9.49 1.81
N ARG A 68 13.48 -8.26 1.71
CA ARG A 68 14.82 -7.89 2.20
C ARG A 68 14.93 -8.03 3.72
N SER A 69 13.91 -7.63 4.47
CA SER A 69 13.88 -7.84 5.92
C SER A 69 13.86 -9.32 6.30
N VAL A 70 13.14 -10.14 5.54
CA VAL A 70 13.14 -11.59 5.71
C VAL A 70 14.53 -12.16 5.43
N GLU A 71 15.19 -11.74 4.34
CA GLU A 71 16.54 -12.17 3.99
C GLU A 71 17.58 -11.83 5.07
N LEU A 72 17.58 -10.60 5.57
CA LEU A 72 18.46 -10.16 6.67
C LEU A 72 18.25 -11.02 7.92
N ALA A 73 16.99 -11.28 8.28
CA ALA A 73 16.65 -12.14 9.40
C ALA A 73 17.05 -13.62 9.18
N LYS A 74 17.01 -14.12 7.93
CA LYS A 74 17.54 -15.45 7.57
C LYS A 74 19.05 -15.53 7.77
N SER A 75 19.75 -14.41 7.61
CA SER A 75 21.19 -14.24 7.86
C SER A 75 21.52 -13.88 9.32
N SER A 76 20.56 -14.06 10.24
CA SER A 76 20.73 -13.79 11.68
C SER A 76 21.13 -12.35 12.01
N GLN A 77 20.69 -11.39 11.19
CA GLN A 77 20.74 -9.97 11.52
C GLN A 77 19.45 -9.61 12.27
N LEU A 78 19.57 -9.06 13.49
CA LEU A 78 18.43 -8.55 14.22
C LEU A 78 17.88 -7.33 13.49
N THR A 79 16.72 -7.50 12.87
CA THR A 79 16.16 -6.59 11.89
C THR A 79 14.86 -5.97 12.38
N LEU A 80 14.76 -4.65 12.31
CA LEU A 80 13.53 -3.89 12.51
C LEU A 80 12.97 -3.46 11.17
N PHE A 81 11.77 -3.94 10.82
CA PHE A 81 10.95 -3.35 9.77
C PHE A 81 9.98 -2.36 10.40
N VAL A 82 10.03 -1.11 9.95
CA VAL A 82 9.14 -0.04 10.42
C VAL A 82 8.44 0.64 9.26
N CYS A 83 7.15 0.92 9.44
CA CYS A 83 6.37 1.74 8.51
C CYS A 83 5.52 2.77 9.26
N TYR A 84 4.90 3.70 8.54
CA TYR A 84 3.98 4.65 9.16
C TYR A 84 2.61 4.03 9.48
N ASN A 85 2.05 3.24 8.57
CA ASN A 85 0.68 2.75 8.68
C ASN A 85 0.59 1.47 9.55
N ASN A 86 -0.21 1.50 10.62
CA ASN A 86 -0.47 0.33 11.47
C ASN A 86 -1.10 -0.84 10.71
N HIS A 87 -2.03 -0.59 9.80
CA HIS A 87 -2.72 -1.63 9.05
C HIS A 87 -1.78 -2.36 8.08
N LEU A 88 -0.80 -1.65 7.51
CA LEU A 88 0.27 -2.26 6.72
C LEU A 88 1.13 -3.17 7.60
N ALA A 89 1.55 -2.69 8.78
CA ALA A 89 2.34 -3.48 9.72
C ALA A 89 1.60 -4.77 10.13
N GLU A 90 0.31 -4.69 10.46
CA GLU A 90 -0.52 -5.85 10.80
C GLU A 90 -0.62 -6.87 9.65
N HIS A 91 -0.76 -6.39 8.41
CA HIS A 91 -0.76 -7.24 7.22
C HIS A 91 0.58 -7.95 7.04
N LEU A 92 1.70 -7.24 7.13
CA LEU A 92 3.03 -7.83 6.98
C LEU A 92 3.38 -8.80 8.12
N GLN A 93 2.96 -8.50 9.35
CA GLN A 93 3.06 -9.43 10.47
C GLN A 93 2.26 -10.71 10.21
N ARG A 94 1.09 -10.62 9.57
CA ARG A 94 0.32 -11.80 9.16
C ARG A 94 1.08 -12.61 8.11
N CYS A 95 1.62 -11.97 7.07
CA CYS A 95 2.46 -12.63 6.08
C CYS A 95 3.65 -13.34 6.73
N LEU A 96 4.29 -12.70 7.72
CA LEU A 96 5.38 -13.31 8.48
C LEU A 96 4.93 -14.53 9.32
N ARG A 97 3.72 -14.51 9.88
CA ARG A 97 3.14 -15.66 10.62
C ARG A 97 2.83 -16.84 9.72
N GLU A 98 2.39 -16.57 8.49
CA GLU A 98 2.07 -17.60 7.49
C GLU A 98 3.33 -18.11 6.77
N HIS A 99 4.48 -17.46 6.92
CA HIS A 99 5.74 -17.86 6.30
C HIS A 99 6.23 -19.22 6.84
N PRO A 100 6.71 -20.16 5.98
CA PRO A 100 7.14 -21.50 6.40
C PRO A 100 8.21 -21.52 7.50
N GLU A 101 9.11 -20.52 7.50
CA GLU A 101 10.18 -20.35 8.49
C GLU A 101 9.84 -19.42 9.67
N HIS A 102 8.56 -19.14 9.92
CA HIS A 102 8.11 -18.17 10.94
C HIS A 102 8.81 -18.33 12.30
N ALA A 103 8.92 -19.55 12.81
CA ALA A 103 9.51 -19.84 14.13
C ALA A 103 10.98 -19.38 14.24
N ARG A 104 11.71 -19.38 13.13
CA ARG A 104 13.08 -18.86 13.04
C ARG A 104 13.06 -17.34 12.87
N LEU A 105 12.29 -16.86 11.89
CA LEU A 105 12.27 -15.44 11.52
C LEU A 105 11.79 -14.53 12.66
N LYS A 106 10.78 -14.95 13.44
CA LYS A 106 10.22 -14.13 14.53
C LYS A 106 11.23 -13.75 15.63
N LYS A 107 12.37 -14.44 15.70
CA LYS A 107 13.45 -14.14 16.65
C LYS A 107 14.39 -13.04 16.15
N TRP A 108 14.42 -12.84 14.84
CA TRP A 108 15.37 -11.95 14.16
C TRP A 108 14.67 -10.80 13.44
N LEU A 109 13.35 -10.86 13.24
CA LEU A 109 12.59 -9.84 12.52
C LEU A 109 11.43 -9.33 13.36
N LYS A 110 11.47 -8.04 13.69
CA LYS A 110 10.34 -7.30 14.25
C LYS A 110 9.72 -6.45 13.15
N ILE A 111 8.41 -6.60 12.93
CA ILE A 111 7.63 -5.78 12.00
C ILE A 111 6.66 -4.96 12.81
N THR A 112 6.66 -3.63 12.63
CA THR A 112 5.83 -2.74 13.43
C THR A 112 5.61 -1.40 12.73
N ASN A 113 4.69 -0.59 13.24
CA ASN A 113 4.61 0.82 12.87
C ASN A 113 5.40 1.67 13.88
N PHE A 114 5.86 2.86 13.47
CA PHE A 114 6.72 3.70 14.30
C PHE A 114 6.14 3.98 15.70
N HIS A 115 4.88 4.43 15.79
CA HIS A 115 4.28 4.80 17.07
C HIS A 115 3.91 3.59 17.94
N GLY A 116 3.52 2.47 17.32
CA GLY A 116 3.28 1.21 18.03
C GLY A 116 4.56 0.70 18.68
N PHE A 117 5.68 0.77 17.95
CA PHE A 117 7.00 0.44 18.49
C PHE A 117 7.45 1.40 19.59
N ALA A 118 7.27 2.71 19.37
CA ALA A 118 7.61 3.72 20.36
C ALA A 118 6.90 3.45 21.69
N ARG A 119 5.58 3.21 21.63
CA ARG A 119 4.78 2.89 22.80
C ARG A 119 5.31 1.65 23.53
N GLU A 120 5.53 0.55 22.81
CA GLU A 120 6.05 -0.70 23.38
C GLU A 120 7.37 -0.46 24.11
N LEU A 121 8.33 0.19 23.44
CA LEU A 121 9.65 0.50 24.01
C LEU A 121 9.57 1.38 25.27
N ILE A 122 8.72 2.41 25.24
CA ILE A 122 8.53 3.35 26.36
C ILE A 122 7.87 2.65 27.56
N GLU A 123 6.80 1.87 27.31
CA GLU A 123 6.09 1.13 28.35
C GLU A 123 6.97 0.02 28.96
N ASP A 124 7.78 -0.68 28.16
CA ASP A 124 8.71 -1.72 28.61
C ASP A 124 9.80 -1.15 29.53
N ALA A 125 10.29 0.06 29.25
CA ALA A 125 11.23 0.79 30.11
C ALA A 125 10.58 1.41 31.37
N GLY A 126 9.27 1.17 31.59
CA GLY A 126 8.53 1.71 32.74
C GLY A 126 8.26 3.22 32.67
N ILE A 127 8.44 3.84 31.50
CA ILE A 127 8.16 5.26 31.28
C ILE A 127 6.66 5.45 30.98
N GLY A 128 6.07 6.53 31.50
CA GLY A 128 4.66 6.83 31.30
C GLY A 128 4.31 7.20 29.86
N TRP A 129 3.31 6.53 29.28
CA TRP A 129 2.70 6.89 28.00
C TRP A 129 1.38 7.65 28.22
N ASP A 130 1.42 8.99 28.20
CA ASP A 130 0.25 9.85 28.44
C ASP A 130 -0.01 10.83 27.29
N PRO A 131 -0.61 10.36 26.17
CA PRO A 131 -0.91 11.22 25.03
C PRO A 131 -1.99 12.26 25.41
N PRO A 132 -1.77 13.55 25.10
CA PRO A 132 -2.70 14.62 25.48
C PRO A 132 -4.02 14.53 24.71
N LYS A 133 -5.12 14.99 25.33
CA LYS A 133 -6.46 14.93 24.70
C LYS A 133 -6.72 16.00 23.64
N SER A 134 -5.95 17.09 23.65
CA SER A 134 -6.10 18.17 22.67
C SER A 134 -5.45 17.80 21.34
N ALA A 135 -6.14 17.97 20.22
CA ALA A 135 -5.63 17.63 18.89
C ALA A 135 -4.31 18.36 18.54
N GLU A 136 -4.18 19.64 18.93
CA GLU A 136 -2.96 20.43 18.69
C GLU A 136 -1.77 19.89 19.48
N LEU A 137 -2.00 19.57 20.76
CA LEU A 137 -0.97 18.99 21.62
C LEU A 137 -0.64 17.55 21.22
N LEU A 138 -1.61 16.81 20.68
CA LEU A 138 -1.43 15.43 20.26
C LEU A 138 -0.44 15.33 19.09
N ALA A 139 -0.54 16.22 18.11
CA ALA A 139 0.41 16.28 17.01
C ALA A 139 1.84 16.56 17.52
N LYS A 140 1.98 17.53 18.43
CA LYS A 140 3.27 17.86 19.05
C LYS A 140 3.84 16.68 19.83
N PHE A 141 3.02 16.02 20.65
CA PHE A 141 3.41 14.84 21.42
C PHE A 141 4.01 13.75 20.54
N PHE A 142 3.33 13.38 19.45
CA PHE A 142 3.83 12.32 18.56
C PHE A 142 5.05 12.70 17.72
N ILE A 143 5.23 13.99 17.41
CA ILE A 143 6.31 14.47 16.53
C ILE A 143 7.58 14.79 17.31
N GLU A 144 7.45 15.37 18.51
CA GLU A 144 8.56 15.90 19.31
C GLU A 144 8.81 15.05 20.57
N GLU A 145 7.78 14.82 21.40
CA GLU A 145 7.95 14.19 22.72
C GLU A 145 8.19 12.67 22.62
N VAL A 146 7.47 11.97 21.74
CA VAL A 146 7.61 10.52 21.58
C VAL A 146 9.06 10.11 21.22
N PRO A 147 9.74 10.75 20.26
CA PRO A 147 11.16 10.51 20.01
C PRO A 147 12.06 10.67 21.25
N GLU A 148 11.86 11.72 22.05
CA GLU A 148 12.64 11.95 23.27
C GLU A 148 12.40 10.84 24.31
N LEU A 149 11.16 10.39 24.46
CA LEU A 149 10.81 9.28 25.35
C LEU A 149 11.41 7.95 24.87
N MET A 150 11.46 7.72 23.55
CA MET A 150 12.13 6.54 22.99
C MET A 150 13.63 6.56 23.29
N GLU A 151 14.29 7.70 23.14
CA GLU A 151 15.72 7.85 23.48
C GLU A 151 15.97 7.54 24.95
N GLN A 152 15.13 8.05 25.85
CA GLN A 152 15.20 7.73 27.28
C GLN A 152 14.99 6.24 27.56
N ALA A 153 14.00 5.63 26.90
CA ALA A 153 13.70 4.20 27.06
C ALA A 153 14.86 3.31 26.63
N VAL A 154 15.54 3.63 25.51
CA VAL A 154 16.73 2.91 25.07
C VAL A 154 17.86 3.02 26.08
N ILE A 155 18.12 4.22 26.63
CA ILE A 155 19.17 4.40 27.64
C ILE A 155 18.91 3.52 28.87
N LEU A 156 17.68 3.52 29.39
CA LEU A 156 17.32 2.70 30.55
C LEU A 156 17.47 1.20 30.26
N ALA A 157 17.00 0.74 29.11
CA ALA A 157 17.14 -0.66 28.73
C ALA A 157 18.60 -1.09 28.59
N MET A 158 19.47 -0.22 28.04
CA MET A 158 20.90 -0.49 27.96
C MET A 158 21.57 -0.53 29.34
N GLU A 159 21.13 0.27 30.32
CA GLU A 159 21.59 0.20 31.71
C GLU A 159 21.23 -1.13 32.39
N GLU A 160 20.18 -1.80 31.92
CA GLU A 160 19.73 -3.12 32.38
C GLU A 160 20.29 -4.29 31.56
N ASP A 161 21.30 -4.04 30.71
CA ASP A 161 21.92 -5.02 29.80
C ASP A 161 20.90 -5.65 28.79
N GLU A 162 19.81 -4.94 28.46
CA GLU A 162 18.83 -5.39 27.50
C GLU A 162 19.23 -5.06 26.05
N GLN A 163 19.07 -6.02 25.14
CA GLN A 163 19.33 -5.82 23.72
C GLN A 163 18.16 -5.09 23.05
N VAL A 164 18.28 -3.77 22.91
CA VAL A 164 17.26 -2.91 22.27
C VAL A 164 17.66 -2.38 20.89
N GLU A 165 18.95 -2.48 20.54
CA GLU A 165 19.48 -2.05 19.26
C GLU A 165 19.41 -3.15 18.20
N TYR A 166 19.28 -2.75 16.94
CA TYR A 166 19.14 -3.63 15.77
C TYR A 166 20.39 -3.60 14.90
N ASP A 167 20.70 -4.74 14.27
CA ASP A 167 21.77 -4.83 13.25
C ASP A 167 21.33 -4.18 11.93
N ALA A 168 20.02 -4.21 11.65
CA ALA A 168 19.46 -3.65 10.42
C ALA A 168 18.10 -2.98 10.66
N ILE A 169 17.87 -1.86 9.98
CA ILE A 169 16.58 -1.18 9.96
C ILE A 169 16.09 -1.03 8.52
N VAL A 170 14.85 -1.44 8.28
CA VAL A 170 14.15 -1.31 7.01
C VAL A 170 12.93 -0.42 7.20
N ILE A 171 12.87 0.69 6.47
CA ILE A 171 11.82 1.71 6.57
C ILE A 171 10.98 1.67 5.30
N ASP A 172 9.69 1.34 5.40
CA ASP A 172 8.74 1.47 4.29
C ASP A 172 7.84 2.71 4.44
N GLU A 173 7.34 3.23 3.33
CA GLU A 173 6.61 4.49 3.25
C GLU A 173 7.40 5.67 3.87
N ALA A 174 8.71 5.69 3.65
CA ALA A 174 9.66 6.57 4.32
C ALA A 174 9.43 8.08 4.01
N GLN A 175 8.69 8.40 2.94
CA GLN A 175 8.24 9.77 2.66
C GLN A 175 7.24 10.33 3.68
N ASP A 176 6.70 9.49 4.56
CA ASP A 176 5.75 9.88 5.61
C ASP A 176 6.42 9.95 6.99
N PHE A 177 7.76 9.97 7.10
CA PHE A 177 8.50 10.01 8.37
C PHE A 177 9.07 11.40 8.69
N HIS A 178 9.14 11.75 9.99
CA HIS A 178 9.62 13.05 10.48
C HIS A 178 11.13 12.98 10.58
N SER A 179 11.80 14.12 10.41
CA SER A 179 13.25 14.19 10.63
C SER A 179 13.67 13.64 11.99
N ARG A 180 12.89 13.90 13.06
CA ARG A 180 13.21 13.38 14.39
C ARG A 180 13.03 11.87 14.52
N TRP A 181 12.13 11.27 13.75
CA TRP A 181 11.92 9.83 13.77
C TRP A 181 13.05 9.09 13.05
N TRP A 182 13.56 9.68 11.95
CA TRP A 182 14.77 9.21 11.29
C TRP A 182 15.96 9.19 12.23
N GLU A 183 16.11 10.24 13.04
CA GLU A 183 17.21 10.36 13.99
C GLU A 183 17.16 9.29 15.07
N VAL A 184 15.99 9.04 15.69
CA VAL A 184 15.86 7.95 16.68
C VAL A 184 16.14 6.59 16.04
N LEU A 185 15.63 6.33 14.84
CA LEU A 185 15.90 5.07 14.14
C LEU A 185 17.39 4.89 13.86
N GLN A 186 18.08 5.91 13.35
CA GLN A 186 19.49 5.79 12.99
C GLN A 186 20.44 5.87 14.18
N CYS A 187 20.29 6.88 15.03
CA CYS A 187 21.27 7.23 16.05
C CYS A 187 21.05 6.49 17.37
N THR A 188 19.85 5.97 17.61
CA THR A 188 19.47 5.37 18.89
C THR A 188 19.17 3.87 18.76
N LEU A 189 18.55 3.44 17.67
CA LEU A 189 18.08 2.05 17.51
C LEU A 189 18.96 1.19 16.62
N LEU A 190 19.87 1.77 15.85
CA LEU A 190 20.81 1.03 15.00
C LEU A 190 22.15 0.90 15.72
N LYS A 191 22.66 -0.32 15.87
CA LYS A 191 23.92 -0.61 16.59
C LYS A 191 25.11 0.18 16.05
N ASP A 192 25.17 0.40 14.75
CA ASP A 192 26.14 1.28 14.11
C ASP A 192 25.37 2.36 13.33
N ALA A 193 25.29 3.56 13.91
CA ALA A 193 24.56 4.67 13.31
C ALA A 193 25.13 5.09 11.93
N GLU A 194 26.43 4.92 11.70
CA GLU A 194 27.11 5.38 10.50
C GLU A 194 27.14 4.30 9.40
N ASN A 195 27.51 3.08 9.75
CA ASN A 195 27.73 1.98 8.79
C ASN A 195 26.68 0.86 8.89
N GLY A 196 25.80 0.87 9.89
CA GLY A 196 24.77 -0.15 10.05
C GLY A 196 23.81 -0.22 8.86
N ILE A 197 23.17 -1.36 8.71
CA ILE A 197 22.31 -1.66 7.56
C ILE A 197 21.04 -0.81 7.65
N LEU A 198 20.86 0.11 6.70
CA LEU A 198 19.70 1.01 6.63
C LEU A 198 19.11 1.03 5.23
N TYR A 199 17.93 0.44 5.08
CA TYR A 199 17.18 0.46 3.84
C TYR A 199 15.92 1.28 3.99
N ALA A 200 15.65 2.18 3.05
CA ALA A 200 14.45 2.99 3.07
C ALA A 200 13.77 3.02 1.71
N PHE A 201 12.45 2.89 1.73
CA PHE A 201 11.60 2.79 0.55
C PHE A 201 10.57 3.91 0.55
N ALA A 202 10.47 4.65 -0.55
CA ALA A 202 9.58 5.81 -0.62
C ALA A 202 8.87 6.00 -1.97
N ASP A 203 7.67 6.57 -1.92
CA ASP A 203 6.94 7.12 -3.06
C ASP A 203 6.74 8.63 -2.88
N PRO A 204 7.60 9.48 -3.48
CA PRO A 204 7.49 10.94 -3.31
C PRO A 204 6.15 11.53 -3.73
N VAL A 205 5.43 10.88 -4.65
CA VAL A 205 4.12 11.36 -5.17
C VAL A 205 2.98 11.04 -4.19
N GLN A 206 3.16 10.04 -3.31
CA GLN A 206 2.17 9.65 -2.32
C GLN A 206 2.39 10.28 -0.94
N LYS A 207 3.26 11.28 -0.82
CA LYS A 207 3.51 11.99 0.44
C LYS A 207 2.21 12.59 0.99
N LEU A 208 1.77 12.11 2.15
CA LEU A 208 0.52 12.55 2.77
C LEU A 208 0.69 13.76 3.68
N TRP A 209 1.93 14.07 4.07
CA TRP A 209 2.21 14.99 5.14
C TRP A 209 3.30 16.00 4.84
N ASP A 210 3.05 17.28 5.15
CA ASP A 210 4.01 18.35 4.86
C ASP A 210 5.25 18.36 5.77
N TRP A 211 5.17 17.77 6.97
CA TRP A 211 6.28 17.70 7.93
C TRP A 211 7.42 16.76 7.51
N ALA A 212 7.12 15.76 6.66
CA ALA A 212 8.16 14.86 6.20
C ALA A 212 9.16 15.62 5.30
N PRO A 213 10.47 15.41 5.45
CA PRO A 213 11.45 16.15 4.67
C PRO A 213 11.42 15.69 3.20
N SER A 214 11.78 16.58 2.27
CA SER A 214 11.83 16.23 0.83
C SER A 214 12.89 15.18 0.51
N ASN A 215 13.96 15.14 1.30
CA ASN A 215 14.99 14.10 1.28
C ASN A 215 15.15 13.56 2.70
N PRO A 216 15.42 12.26 2.88
CA PRO A 216 15.78 11.71 4.19
C PRO A 216 16.96 12.49 4.80
N PRO A 217 16.95 12.78 6.11
CA PRO A 217 18.01 13.53 6.78
C PRO A 217 19.24 12.66 7.10
N VAL A 218 19.43 11.57 6.36
CA VAL A 218 20.44 10.53 6.61
C VAL A 218 21.21 10.21 5.33
N SER A 219 22.47 9.79 5.48
CA SER A 219 23.32 9.42 4.36
C SER A 219 23.02 8.00 3.87
N PHE A 220 22.97 7.84 2.54
CA PHE A 220 22.84 6.55 1.86
C PHE A 220 23.99 6.39 0.87
N ALA A 221 24.57 5.18 0.83
CA ALA A 221 25.64 4.84 -0.10
C ALA A 221 25.13 4.78 -1.54
N ALA A 222 23.92 4.26 -1.73
CA ALA A 222 23.28 4.18 -3.03
C ALA A 222 21.83 4.68 -3.02
N ARG A 223 21.40 5.19 -4.18
CA ARG A 223 20.00 5.53 -4.46
C ARG A 223 19.55 4.82 -5.72
N TYR A 224 18.39 4.17 -5.64
CA TYR A 224 17.79 3.48 -6.77
C TYR A 224 16.35 3.94 -6.99
N THR A 225 15.90 3.97 -8.26
CA THR A 225 14.53 4.36 -8.59
C THR A 225 13.82 3.24 -9.36
N LEU A 226 12.77 2.69 -8.76
CA LEU A 226 11.86 1.74 -9.38
C LEU A 226 10.92 2.50 -10.33
N HIS A 227 11.30 2.56 -11.60
CA HIS A 227 10.60 3.35 -12.60
C HIS A 227 9.29 2.75 -13.12
N ARG A 228 9.03 1.47 -12.85
CA ARG A 228 7.95 0.72 -13.51
C ARG A 228 6.91 0.24 -12.51
N ASN A 229 5.64 0.43 -12.84
CA ASN A 229 4.53 -0.21 -12.15
C ASN A 229 4.47 -1.69 -12.55
N CYS A 230 4.42 -2.57 -11.55
CA CYS A 230 4.29 -4.01 -11.70
C CYS A 230 3.03 -4.57 -11.02
N ARG A 231 2.24 -3.77 -10.29
CA ARG A 231 1.13 -4.26 -9.46
C ARG A 231 -0.28 -3.88 -9.91
N ASN A 232 -0.43 -2.87 -10.75
CA ASN A 232 -1.75 -2.45 -11.23
C ASN A 232 -1.85 -2.75 -12.73
N SER A 233 -3.08 -2.95 -13.20
CA SER A 233 -3.34 -2.98 -14.63
C SER A 233 -2.96 -1.66 -15.31
N ARG A 234 -2.63 -1.70 -16.60
CA ARG A 234 -2.29 -0.49 -17.37
C ARG A 234 -3.43 0.53 -17.35
N TRP A 235 -4.69 0.09 -17.39
CA TRP A 235 -5.85 0.94 -17.24
C TRP A 235 -5.86 1.71 -15.91
N ILE A 236 -5.74 0.99 -14.79
CA ILE A 236 -5.79 1.61 -13.46
C ILE A 236 -4.66 2.61 -13.31
N ALA A 237 -3.43 2.21 -13.63
CA ALA A 237 -2.29 3.07 -13.42
C ALA A 237 -2.33 4.30 -14.33
N ARG A 238 -2.69 4.17 -15.62
CA ARG A 238 -2.83 5.32 -16.53
C ARG A 238 -3.93 6.28 -16.08
N THR A 239 -5.10 5.77 -15.69
CA THR A 239 -6.20 6.61 -15.18
C THR A 239 -5.80 7.30 -13.89
N SER A 240 -5.11 6.60 -12.97
CA SER A 240 -4.60 7.18 -11.72
C SER A 240 -3.60 8.31 -11.99
N THR A 241 -2.65 8.11 -12.91
CA THR A 241 -1.66 9.14 -13.24
C THR A 241 -2.27 10.32 -14.01
N ALA A 242 -3.28 10.08 -14.85
CA ALA A 242 -4.01 11.15 -15.51
C ALA A 242 -4.76 12.04 -14.49
N LEU A 243 -5.40 11.44 -13.48
CA LEU A 243 -6.06 12.15 -12.38
C LEU A 243 -5.05 12.93 -11.52
N ALA A 244 -3.89 12.32 -11.22
CA ALA A 244 -2.84 12.93 -10.42
C ALA A 244 -1.96 13.93 -11.21
N LYS A 245 -2.13 14.01 -12.53
CA LYS A 245 -1.26 14.76 -13.45
C LYS A 245 0.22 14.37 -13.32
N THR A 246 0.47 13.07 -13.21
CA THR A 246 1.81 12.47 -13.13
C THR A 246 2.04 11.52 -14.31
N GLU A 247 3.23 10.93 -14.38
CA GLU A 247 3.56 9.92 -15.39
C GLU A 247 3.80 8.55 -14.74
N ALA A 248 3.27 7.50 -15.37
CA ALA A 248 3.62 6.12 -15.06
C ALA A 248 4.31 5.46 -16.25
N LYS A 249 5.32 4.64 -15.97
CA LYS A 249 5.91 3.70 -16.92
C LYS A 249 5.54 2.27 -16.50
N PHE A 250 5.45 1.40 -17.50
CA PHE A 250 5.01 0.01 -17.34
C PHE A 250 6.02 -0.94 -17.94
N PHE A 251 5.98 -2.19 -17.48
CA PHE A 251 6.57 -3.27 -18.25
C PHE A 251 5.74 -3.50 -19.52
N ARG A 252 6.40 -3.89 -20.61
CA ARG A 252 5.72 -4.20 -21.87
C ARG A 252 4.68 -5.32 -21.71
N ARG A 253 4.93 -6.25 -20.77
CA ARG A 253 4.07 -7.38 -20.42
C ARG A 253 2.96 -7.05 -19.42
N SER A 254 2.88 -5.81 -18.91
CA SER A 254 1.85 -5.42 -17.93
C SER A 254 0.45 -5.65 -18.52
N PRO A 255 -0.45 -6.33 -17.78
CA PRO A 255 -1.79 -6.63 -18.27
C PRO A 255 -2.57 -5.34 -18.52
N LEU A 256 -3.38 -5.33 -19.59
CA LEU A 256 -4.24 -4.17 -19.87
C LEU A 256 -5.24 -3.95 -18.74
N GLY A 257 -5.81 -5.05 -18.21
CA GLY A 257 -6.88 -5.06 -17.22
C GLY A 257 -8.20 -4.53 -17.76
N ASN A 258 -9.16 -4.37 -16.86
CA ASN A 258 -10.49 -3.86 -17.20
C ASN A 258 -10.52 -2.34 -17.20
N LYS A 259 -11.31 -1.78 -18.11
CA LYS A 259 -11.56 -0.34 -18.17
C LYS A 259 -12.22 0.11 -16.85
N PRO A 260 -11.74 1.18 -16.20
CA PRO A 260 -12.37 1.74 -15.02
C PRO A 260 -13.83 2.10 -15.28
N LYS A 261 -14.71 1.80 -14.33
CA LYS A 261 -16.12 2.15 -14.42
C LYS A 261 -16.43 3.37 -13.59
N ILE A 262 -17.34 4.20 -14.07
CA ILE A 262 -17.87 5.35 -13.35
C ILE A 262 -19.40 5.24 -13.32
N ASP A 263 -19.98 5.30 -12.13
CA ASP A 263 -21.40 5.48 -11.91
C ASP A 263 -21.67 6.89 -11.39
N THR A 264 -22.47 7.63 -12.15
CA THR A 264 -22.97 8.95 -11.74
C THR A 264 -24.14 8.75 -10.78
N VAL A 265 -23.94 9.14 -9.53
CA VAL A 265 -24.95 8.98 -8.48
C VAL A 265 -25.68 10.31 -8.28
N PRO A 266 -27.02 10.37 -8.46
CA PRO A 266 -27.77 11.63 -8.34
C PRO A 266 -27.74 12.25 -6.94
N SER A 267 -27.72 11.43 -5.88
CA SER A 267 -27.69 11.90 -4.50
C SER A 267 -26.98 10.92 -3.57
N ILE A 268 -26.58 11.42 -2.40
CA ILE A 268 -25.98 10.57 -1.35
C ILE A 268 -26.92 9.42 -0.92
N VAL A 269 -28.23 9.63 -1.02
CA VAL A 269 -29.25 8.62 -0.67
C VAL A 269 -29.21 7.44 -1.65
N SER A 270 -28.99 7.72 -2.94
CA SER A 270 -28.89 6.67 -3.97
C SER A 270 -27.49 6.02 -4.05
N MET A 271 -26.51 6.55 -3.30
CA MET A 271 -25.15 5.99 -3.25
C MET A 271 -25.19 4.53 -2.80
N LYS A 272 -25.93 4.26 -1.71
CA LYS A 272 -26.06 2.95 -1.09
C LYS A 272 -26.52 1.89 -2.09
N GLY A 273 -27.67 2.11 -2.73
CA GLY A 273 -28.23 1.14 -3.67
C GLY A 273 -27.31 0.86 -4.86
N THR A 274 -26.61 1.88 -5.36
CA THR A 274 -25.65 1.73 -6.47
C THR A 274 -24.43 0.92 -6.03
N VAL A 275 -23.85 1.25 -4.87
CA VAL A 275 -22.70 0.53 -4.31
C VAL A 275 -23.06 -0.93 -4.04
N MET A 276 -24.20 -1.20 -3.38
CA MET A 276 -24.67 -2.56 -3.08
C MET A 276 -24.75 -3.42 -4.34
N LYS A 277 -25.38 -2.90 -5.39
CA LYS A 277 -25.51 -3.60 -6.67
C LYS A 277 -24.16 -3.97 -7.28
N VAL A 278 -23.16 -3.08 -7.20
CA VAL A 278 -21.82 -3.35 -7.75
C VAL A 278 -21.07 -4.36 -6.88
N VAL A 279 -21.19 -4.27 -5.56
CA VAL A 279 -20.60 -5.26 -4.64
C VAL A 279 -21.19 -6.65 -4.89
N GLU A 280 -22.50 -6.79 -5.01
CA GLU A 280 -23.18 -8.04 -5.37
C GLU A 280 -22.65 -8.63 -6.70
N GLN A 281 -22.43 -7.79 -7.71
CA GLN A 281 -21.85 -8.22 -8.99
C GLN A 281 -20.42 -8.73 -8.81
N LEU A 282 -19.61 -8.06 -8.00
CA LEU A 282 -18.23 -8.47 -7.74
C LEU A 282 -18.14 -9.79 -6.96
N LEU A 283 -19.02 -9.98 -5.98
CA LEU A 283 -19.09 -11.23 -5.19
C LEU A 283 -19.59 -12.40 -6.06
N HIS A 284 -20.72 -12.25 -6.75
CA HIS A 284 -21.36 -13.38 -7.45
C HIS A 284 -20.88 -13.59 -8.88
N GLN A 285 -20.77 -12.52 -9.67
CA GLN A 285 -20.47 -12.64 -11.10
C GLN A 285 -18.95 -12.74 -11.35
N HIS A 286 -18.17 -12.00 -10.56
CA HIS A 286 -16.71 -12.05 -10.64
C HIS A 286 -16.07 -13.03 -9.64
N GLY A 287 -16.86 -13.61 -8.72
CA GLY A 287 -16.38 -14.63 -7.78
C GLY A 287 -15.35 -14.11 -6.76
N LEU A 288 -15.32 -12.79 -6.52
CA LEU A 288 -14.35 -12.21 -5.60
C LEU A 288 -14.72 -12.51 -4.15
N ARG A 289 -13.71 -12.82 -3.33
CA ARG A 289 -13.88 -12.95 -1.88
C ARG A 289 -14.03 -11.57 -1.24
N PRO A 290 -14.69 -11.46 -0.06
CA PRO A 290 -14.78 -10.19 0.67
C PRO A 290 -13.41 -9.52 0.92
N SER A 291 -12.38 -10.31 1.23
CA SER A 291 -11.00 -9.82 1.41
C SER A 291 -10.31 -9.30 0.15
N GLN A 292 -10.96 -9.42 -1.02
CA GLN A 292 -10.45 -8.93 -2.31
C GLN A 292 -11.14 -7.63 -2.74
N ILE A 293 -12.15 -7.18 -1.99
CA ILE A 293 -12.94 -5.98 -2.27
C ILE A 293 -12.77 -4.99 -1.12
N VAL A 294 -12.51 -3.73 -1.44
CA VAL A 294 -12.46 -2.63 -0.46
C VAL A 294 -13.24 -1.43 -0.96
N LEU A 295 -13.93 -0.76 -0.04
CA LEU A 295 -14.65 0.50 -0.27
C LEU A 295 -13.85 1.63 0.37
N ILE A 296 -13.42 2.59 -0.43
CA ILE A 296 -12.61 3.73 0.02
C ILE A 296 -13.37 5.02 -0.20
N GLY A 297 -13.58 5.76 0.88
CA GLY A 297 -14.25 7.06 0.87
C GLY A 297 -13.39 8.18 1.46
N PRO A 298 -13.87 9.43 1.40
CA PRO A 298 -13.19 10.58 1.98
C PRO A 298 -13.30 10.63 3.52
N LYS A 299 -14.17 9.81 4.11
CA LYS A 299 -14.45 9.77 5.56
C LYS A 299 -14.37 8.34 6.07
N ASN A 300 -14.15 8.17 7.37
CA ASN A 300 -14.24 6.86 8.02
C ASN A 300 -15.66 6.30 7.92
N PHE A 301 -15.78 4.98 8.10
CA PHE A 301 -17.00 4.22 7.84
C PHE A 301 -18.26 4.85 8.48
N GLU A 302 -18.21 5.13 9.79
CA GLU A 302 -19.35 5.66 10.57
C GLU A 302 -19.84 7.04 10.09
N ASN A 303 -18.96 7.85 9.47
CA ASN A 303 -19.29 9.19 9.02
C ASN A 303 -19.50 9.30 7.49
N GLY A 304 -19.41 8.17 6.77
CA GLY A 304 -19.64 8.07 5.33
C GLY A 304 -21.10 7.76 4.99
N SER A 305 -21.44 7.79 3.70
CA SER A 305 -22.80 7.46 3.24
C SER A 305 -23.22 6.01 3.45
N LEU A 306 -22.28 5.12 3.79
CA LEU A 306 -22.53 3.70 4.04
C LEU A 306 -22.63 3.38 5.54
N GLY A 307 -22.46 4.36 6.44
CA GLY A 307 -22.28 4.11 7.88
C GLY A 307 -23.45 3.46 8.62
N ASP A 308 -24.66 3.48 8.04
CA ASP A 308 -25.85 2.80 8.55
C ASP A 308 -26.12 1.43 7.89
N ILE A 309 -25.26 1.00 6.98
CA ILE A 309 -25.34 -0.32 6.34
C ILE A 309 -24.53 -1.32 7.16
N GLN A 310 -25.19 -2.36 7.66
CA GLN A 310 -24.52 -3.42 8.43
C GLN A 310 -23.92 -4.51 7.55
N GLN A 311 -24.59 -4.86 6.46
CA GLN A 311 -24.17 -5.93 5.55
C GLN A 311 -24.65 -5.67 4.12
N ILE A 312 -23.94 -6.22 3.15
CA ILE A 312 -24.33 -6.27 1.74
C ILE A 312 -24.28 -7.73 1.34
N ASP A 313 -25.40 -8.27 0.84
CA ASP A 313 -25.46 -9.66 0.36
C ASP A 313 -24.96 -10.67 1.40
N ASP A 314 -25.48 -10.55 2.64
CA ASP A 314 -25.09 -11.34 3.82
C ASP A 314 -23.61 -11.25 4.23
N VAL A 315 -22.82 -10.37 3.61
CA VAL A 315 -21.44 -10.07 4.01
C VAL A 315 -21.41 -8.81 4.88
N PRO A 316 -20.93 -8.88 6.14
CA PRO A 316 -20.83 -7.73 7.02
C PRO A 316 -19.91 -6.63 6.47
N LEU A 317 -20.20 -5.38 6.81
CA LEU A 317 -19.31 -4.25 6.59
C LEU A 317 -18.53 -3.96 7.87
N THR A 318 -17.26 -3.58 7.72
CA THR A 318 -16.40 -3.26 8.85
C THR A 318 -15.46 -2.11 8.54
N GLY A 319 -15.12 -1.32 9.56
CA GLY A 319 -13.98 -0.39 9.52
C GLY A 319 -12.65 -1.04 9.97
N ASP A 320 -12.70 -2.28 10.46
CA ASP A 320 -11.55 -3.00 11.00
C ASP A 320 -10.86 -3.84 9.92
N VAL A 321 -9.64 -3.45 9.55
CA VAL A 321 -8.83 -4.15 8.54
C VAL A 321 -8.57 -5.61 8.92
N ARG A 322 -8.49 -5.93 10.21
CA ARG A 322 -8.14 -7.28 10.67
C ARG A 322 -9.25 -8.25 10.33
N ILE A 323 -10.51 -7.84 10.50
CA ILE A 323 -11.67 -8.65 10.15
C ILE A 323 -11.71 -8.88 8.63
N TRP A 324 -11.42 -7.85 7.84
CA TRP A 324 -11.34 -7.94 6.39
C TRP A 324 -10.22 -8.85 5.89
N LEU A 325 -9.02 -8.77 6.48
CA LEU A 325 -7.89 -9.65 6.15
C LEU A 325 -8.21 -11.14 6.39
N HIS A 326 -9.12 -11.46 7.31
CA HIS A 326 -9.58 -12.84 7.53
C HIS A 326 -10.70 -13.28 6.57
N GLY A 327 -11.15 -12.41 5.66
CA GLY A 327 -12.21 -12.72 4.69
C GLY A 327 -13.62 -12.72 5.27
N ASN A 328 -13.80 -12.20 6.48
CA ASN A 328 -15.08 -12.27 7.21
C ASN A 328 -16.02 -11.08 6.94
N ALA A 329 -15.53 -10.01 6.29
CA ALA A 329 -16.28 -8.79 6.07
C ALA A 329 -15.71 -7.99 4.89
N LEU A 330 -16.49 -7.04 4.36
CA LEU A 330 -16.05 -6.01 3.43
C LEU A 330 -15.51 -4.81 4.22
N LEU A 331 -14.34 -4.32 3.82
CA LEU A 331 -13.72 -3.16 4.46
C LEU A 331 -14.26 -1.85 3.87
N VAL A 332 -14.70 -0.95 4.75
CA VAL A 332 -15.01 0.45 4.43
C VAL A 332 -14.03 1.35 5.17
N THR A 333 -13.24 2.13 4.43
CA THR A 333 -12.11 2.85 5.01
C THR A 333 -11.76 4.13 4.24
N THR A 334 -10.71 4.82 4.67
CA THR A 334 -10.16 6.00 3.99
C THR A 334 -8.92 5.68 3.18
N ALA A 335 -8.58 6.54 2.21
CA ALA A 335 -7.36 6.40 1.42
C ALA A 335 -6.09 6.36 2.29
N ARG A 336 -6.05 7.19 3.35
CA ARG A 336 -4.91 7.26 4.27
C ARG A 336 -4.78 6.00 5.12
N SER A 337 -5.90 5.52 5.68
CA SER A 337 -5.93 4.28 6.47
C SER A 337 -5.59 3.05 5.64
N PHE A 338 -5.97 3.00 4.35
CA PHE A 338 -5.67 1.86 3.49
C PHE A 338 -4.31 1.95 2.76
N LYS A 339 -3.52 3.00 3.01
CA LYS A 339 -2.22 3.17 2.35
C LYS A 339 -1.27 2.01 2.68
N GLY A 340 -0.53 1.54 1.67
CA GLY A 340 0.36 0.37 1.80
C GLY A 340 -0.35 -0.98 1.59
N LEU A 341 -1.67 -1.05 1.76
CA LEU A 341 -2.47 -2.23 1.46
C LEU A 341 -2.96 -2.22 0.01
N GLU A 342 -3.50 -3.35 -0.45
CA GLU A 342 -4.00 -3.53 -1.81
C GLU A 342 -5.21 -4.46 -1.82
N ALA A 343 -6.06 -4.30 -2.85
CA ALA A 343 -7.21 -5.17 -3.09
C ALA A 343 -7.37 -5.42 -4.60
N ASP A 344 -8.01 -6.52 -4.97
CA ASP A 344 -8.25 -6.83 -6.39
C ASP A 344 -9.31 -5.91 -6.99
N ALA A 345 -10.29 -5.50 -6.18
CA ALA A 345 -11.30 -4.52 -6.52
C ALA A 345 -11.37 -3.38 -5.48
N VAL A 346 -11.29 -2.13 -5.96
CA VAL A 346 -11.47 -0.93 -5.14
C VAL A 346 -12.68 -0.15 -5.63
N LEU A 347 -13.60 0.13 -4.71
CA LEU A 347 -14.78 0.96 -4.95
C LEU A 347 -14.56 2.31 -4.28
N LEU A 348 -14.36 3.35 -5.07
CA LEU A 348 -14.23 4.71 -4.58
C LEU A 348 -15.59 5.39 -4.54
N TYR A 349 -16.07 5.67 -3.33
CA TYR A 349 -17.42 6.21 -3.11
C TYR A 349 -17.41 7.58 -2.45
N ASP A 350 -18.57 8.24 -2.43
CA ASP A 350 -18.73 9.62 -1.93
C ASP A 350 -17.84 10.65 -2.64
N LEU A 351 -17.54 10.41 -3.93
CA LEU A 351 -16.72 11.31 -4.72
C LEU A 351 -17.53 12.52 -5.21
N ASP A 352 -17.51 13.61 -4.45
CA ASP A 352 -18.15 14.88 -4.84
C ASP A 352 -17.16 15.86 -5.49
N ARG A 353 -16.11 16.21 -4.75
CA ARG A 353 -15.09 17.17 -5.17
C ARG A 353 -13.78 16.98 -4.40
N ILE A 354 -12.68 17.49 -4.95
CA ILE A 354 -11.44 17.64 -4.19
C ILE A 354 -11.66 18.67 -3.08
N SER A 355 -11.20 18.35 -1.88
CA SER A 355 -11.37 19.19 -0.69
C SER A 355 -10.21 19.00 0.28
N ILE A 356 -10.17 19.80 1.36
CA ILE A 356 -9.16 19.67 2.41
C ILE A 356 -9.18 18.27 3.04
N GLY A 357 -10.36 17.65 3.15
CA GLY A 357 -10.51 16.29 3.69
C GLY A 357 -10.26 15.18 2.68
N PHE A 358 -10.11 15.50 1.39
CA PHE A 358 -9.85 14.52 0.33
C PHE A 358 -9.17 15.20 -0.85
N SER A 359 -7.84 15.16 -0.85
CA SER A 359 -6.98 15.80 -1.83
C SER A 359 -6.82 14.97 -3.11
N THR A 360 -6.19 15.54 -4.14
CA THR A 360 -5.78 14.79 -5.33
C THR A 360 -4.77 13.68 -4.99
N VAL A 361 -3.93 13.88 -3.96
CA VAL A 361 -3.02 12.85 -3.46
C VAL A 361 -3.80 11.71 -2.83
N ASP A 362 -4.84 12.00 -2.03
CA ASP A 362 -5.71 10.97 -1.44
C ASP A 362 -6.41 10.16 -2.54
N LEU A 363 -6.93 10.81 -3.57
CA LEU A 363 -7.53 10.14 -4.74
C LEU A 363 -6.52 9.25 -5.47
N TYR A 364 -5.30 9.75 -5.71
CA TYR A 364 -4.23 8.98 -6.35
C TYR A 364 -3.82 7.76 -5.51
N VAL A 365 -3.62 7.95 -4.21
CA VAL A 365 -3.34 6.86 -3.27
C VAL A 365 -4.45 5.82 -3.36
N ALA A 366 -5.72 6.21 -3.27
CA ALA A 366 -6.86 5.31 -3.33
C ALA A 366 -6.93 4.52 -4.64
N CYS A 367 -6.72 5.17 -5.79
CA CYS A 367 -6.79 4.50 -7.09
C CYS A 367 -5.68 3.45 -7.25
N THR A 368 -4.47 3.76 -6.75
CA THR A 368 -3.31 2.86 -6.89
C THR A 368 -3.36 1.63 -6.00
N ARG A 369 -4.37 1.52 -5.10
CA ARG A 369 -4.62 0.33 -4.27
C ARG A 369 -5.30 -0.81 -5.03
N ALA A 370 -5.86 -0.52 -6.21
CA ALA A 370 -6.59 -1.47 -7.03
C ALA A 370 -5.65 -2.28 -7.92
N ARG A 371 -5.63 -3.61 -7.80
CA ARG A 371 -4.82 -4.46 -8.70
C ARG A 371 -5.48 -4.63 -10.07
N SER A 372 -6.78 -4.96 -10.09
CA SER A 372 -7.47 -5.39 -11.31
C SER A 372 -8.72 -4.55 -11.64
N HIS A 373 -9.54 -4.21 -10.65
CA HIS A 373 -10.80 -3.49 -10.84
C HIS A 373 -10.84 -2.21 -10.02
N ILE A 374 -11.27 -1.12 -10.64
CA ILE A 374 -11.60 0.11 -9.96
C ILE A 374 -12.95 0.63 -10.43
N HIS A 375 -13.77 1.06 -9.47
CA HIS A 375 -15.09 1.59 -9.71
C HIS A 375 -15.27 2.92 -8.97
N PHE A 376 -15.68 3.96 -9.70
CA PHE A 376 -15.90 5.30 -9.15
C PHE A 376 -17.39 5.57 -8.99
N PHE A 377 -17.83 5.97 -7.81
CA PHE A 377 -19.18 6.46 -7.55
C PHE A 377 -19.11 7.94 -7.23
N ALA A 378 -19.53 8.77 -8.18
CA ALA A 378 -19.37 10.21 -8.12
C ALA A 378 -20.71 10.95 -8.18
N THR A 379 -20.86 11.98 -7.35
CA THR A 379 -22.06 12.84 -7.31
C THR A 379 -21.82 14.21 -7.93
N GLY A 380 -20.60 14.73 -7.80
CA GLY A 380 -20.28 16.09 -8.23
C GLY A 380 -19.94 16.18 -9.71
N LYS A 381 -20.57 17.13 -10.42
CA LYS A 381 -20.39 17.33 -11.87
C LYS A 381 -18.91 17.50 -12.27
N GLN A 382 -18.14 18.22 -11.46
CA GLN A 382 -16.71 18.44 -11.70
C GLN A 382 -15.92 17.13 -11.59
N MET A 383 -16.10 16.39 -10.50
CA MET A 383 -15.42 15.11 -10.27
C MET A 383 -15.78 14.07 -11.35
N ILE A 384 -17.05 14.01 -11.74
CA ILE A 384 -17.51 13.15 -12.85
C ILE A 384 -16.77 13.51 -14.14
N ALA A 385 -16.69 14.80 -14.48
CA ALA A 385 -15.99 15.24 -15.69
C ALA A 385 -14.49 14.95 -15.63
N GLU A 386 -13.84 15.15 -14.48
CA GLU A 386 -12.41 14.86 -14.29
C GLU A 386 -12.11 13.37 -14.50
N ILE A 387 -12.89 12.47 -13.88
CA ILE A 387 -12.73 11.01 -14.02
C ILE A 387 -13.03 10.56 -15.45
N ASP A 388 -14.12 11.03 -16.04
CA ASP A 388 -14.51 10.67 -17.41
C ASP A 388 -13.47 11.14 -18.44
N ASN A 389 -12.95 12.36 -18.29
CA ASN A 389 -11.87 12.88 -19.14
C ASN A 389 -10.59 12.05 -18.99
N ALA A 390 -10.21 11.67 -17.75
CA ALA A 390 -9.06 10.81 -17.51
C ALA A 390 -9.22 9.45 -18.20
N ILE A 391 -10.39 8.81 -18.05
CA ILE A 391 -10.68 7.51 -18.70
C ILE A 391 -10.67 7.65 -20.23
N LYS A 392 -11.24 8.71 -20.80
CA LYS A 392 -11.24 8.97 -22.25
C LYS A 392 -9.85 9.21 -22.81
N ALA A 393 -9.01 9.98 -22.11
CA ALA A 393 -7.63 10.23 -22.52
C ALA A 393 -6.83 8.92 -22.61
N VAL A 394 -6.98 8.04 -21.61
CA VAL A 394 -6.35 6.71 -21.62
C VAL A 394 -6.90 5.82 -22.73
N GLN A 395 -8.21 5.91 -23.01
CA GLN A 395 -8.81 5.16 -24.12
C GLN A 395 -8.21 5.57 -25.48
N GLN A 396 -7.98 6.86 -25.69
CA GLN A 396 -7.32 7.36 -26.91
C GLN A 396 -5.87 6.89 -27.00
N GLU A 397 -5.14 6.85 -25.88
CA GLU A 397 -3.75 6.34 -25.85
C GLU A 397 -3.66 4.86 -26.23
N PHE A 398 -4.59 4.03 -25.75
CA PHE A 398 -4.58 2.59 -26.03
C PHE A 398 -5.12 2.22 -27.41
N GLY A 399 -5.68 3.17 -28.17
CA GLY A 399 -6.06 2.97 -29.56
C GLY A 399 -7.18 1.93 -29.76
N THR A 400 -8.28 2.04 -29.01
CA THR A 400 -9.51 1.28 -29.29
C THR A 400 -10.44 2.01 -30.22
#